data_AF-A0A952T5K4-F1
#
_entry.id   AF-A0A952T5K4-F1
#
_cell.length_a   1.000
_cell.length_b   1.000
_cell.length_c   1.000
_cell.angle_alpha   90.00
_cell.angle_beta   90.00
_cell.angle_gamma   90.00
#
_symmetry.space_group_name_H-M   'P 1'
#
loop_
_entity.id
_entity.type
_entity.pdbx_description
1 polymer ?
#
loop_
_entity_poly.entity_id
_entity_poly.type
_entity_poly.pdbx_seq_one_letter_code
_entity_poly.pdbx_strand_id
1 'polypeptide(L)'
;MSASKNNIQFNYKYRDAGNYKVFGHVVFANPDEYSLKFIEGKLRASLIDSEFFDPRDWILPCLKFDDWVPDLDHTWNEYENVEYTSESPTQEKSMTEFLEFVRKIPHNF
;
A
#
# COMPACT_ATOMS: atom_id res chain seq x y z
N MET A 1 -12.11 6.39 28.32
CA MET A 1 -12.58 5.35 27.37
C MET A 1 -11.71 5.45 26.15
N SER A 2 -10.95 4.41 25.80
CA SER A 2 -10.20 4.38 24.53
C SER A 2 -11.18 3.91 23.46
N ALA A 3 -11.50 4.75 22.49
CA ALA A 3 -12.15 4.28 21.27
C ALA A 3 -11.29 3.14 20.70
N SER A 4 -11.93 2.07 20.23
CA SER A 4 -11.27 1.04 19.42
C SER A 4 -10.66 1.75 18.20
N LYS A 5 -9.33 1.94 18.19
CA LYS A 5 -8.64 2.55 17.05
C LYS A 5 -8.71 1.56 15.89
N ASN A 6 -9.66 1.78 14.99
CA ASN A 6 -9.78 1.02 13.74
C ASN A 6 -8.70 1.49 12.77
N ASN A 7 -7.44 1.16 13.06
CA ASN A 7 -6.31 1.41 12.17
C ASN A 7 -6.52 0.65 10.86
N ILE A 8 -5.81 1.07 9.80
CA ILE A 8 -5.95 0.44 8.49
C ILE A 8 -4.70 -0.35 8.18
N GLN A 9 -4.87 -1.65 7.97
CA GLN A 9 -3.84 -2.47 7.37
C GLN A 9 -3.98 -2.37 5.84
N PHE A 10 -2.89 -2.00 5.18
CA PHE A 10 -2.75 -1.98 3.73
C PHE A 10 -1.93 -3.19 3.31
N ASN A 11 -2.55 -4.11 2.57
CA ASN A 11 -1.95 -5.36 2.12
C ASN A 11 -1.55 -5.23 0.65
N TYR A 12 -0.36 -5.74 0.34
CA TYR A 12 0.21 -5.70 -1.01
C TYR A 12 1.16 -6.87 -1.22
N LYS A 13 1.56 -7.10 -2.46
CA LYS A 13 2.50 -8.15 -2.80
C LYS A 13 3.46 -7.71 -3.90
N TYR A 14 4.61 -8.37 -3.94
CA TYR A 14 5.50 -8.37 -5.08
C TYR A 14 5.36 -9.69 -5.83
N ARG A 15 5.42 -9.65 -7.16
CA ARG A 15 5.40 -10.80 -8.04
C ARG A 15 6.60 -10.74 -8.99
N ASP A 16 7.35 -11.82 -9.06
CA ASP A 16 8.48 -11.94 -10.00
C ASP A 16 8.03 -12.45 -11.38
N ALA A 17 8.96 -12.51 -12.32
CA ALA A 17 8.72 -13.05 -13.67
C ALA A 17 8.31 -14.54 -13.68
N GLY A 18 8.65 -15.29 -12.62
CA GLY A 18 8.25 -16.68 -12.40
C GLY A 18 6.86 -16.85 -11.77
N ASN A 19 6.14 -15.75 -11.49
CA ASN A 19 4.85 -15.71 -10.81
C ASN A 19 4.90 -16.16 -9.32
N TYR A 20 6.08 -16.21 -8.71
CA TYR A 20 6.24 -16.33 -7.26
C TYR A 20 5.85 -15.02 -6.58
N LYS A 21 5.32 -15.12 -5.34
CA LYS A 21 4.74 -13.97 -4.63
C LYS A 21 5.38 -13.78 -3.25
N VAL A 22 5.74 -12.54 -2.93
CA VAL A 22 6.05 -12.10 -1.56
C VAL A 22 4.93 -11.19 -1.10
N PHE A 23 4.32 -11.49 0.04
CA PHE A 23 3.27 -10.65 0.63
C PHE A 23 3.85 -9.74 1.70
N GLY A 24 3.27 -8.56 1.84
CA GLY A 24 3.61 -7.61 2.88
C GLY A 24 2.41 -6.76 3.27
N HIS A 25 2.54 -6.07 4.40
CA HIS A 25 1.55 -5.12 4.84
C HIS A 25 2.19 -3.98 5.62
N VAL A 26 1.47 -2.88 5.73
CA VAL A 26 1.77 -1.78 6.65
C VAL A 26 0.49 -1.34 7.35
N VAL A 27 0.63 -0.73 8.52
CA VAL A 27 -0.51 -0.26 9.33
C VAL A 27 -0.47 1.25 9.44
N PHE A 28 -1.55 1.90 9.02
CA PHE A 28 -1.76 3.33 9.12
C PHE A 28 -2.73 3.67 10.25
N ALA A 29 -2.48 4.76 10.96
CA ALA A 29 -3.48 5.34 11.85
C ALA A 29 -4.69 5.84 11.05
N ASN A 30 -5.91 5.66 11.58
CA ASN A 30 -7.15 6.16 10.97
C ASN A 30 -7.88 7.16 11.88
N PRO A 31 -7.29 8.34 12.15
CA PRO A 31 -7.87 9.31 13.09
C PRO A 31 -9.20 9.90 12.60
N ASP A 32 -9.41 9.95 11.28
CA ASP A 32 -10.63 10.50 10.66
C ASP A 32 -11.73 9.44 10.46
N GLU A 33 -11.52 8.21 10.94
CA GLU A 33 -12.46 7.08 10.88
C GLU A 33 -12.99 6.82 9.45
N TYR A 34 -12.12 6.94 8.44
CA TYR A 34 -12.51 6.66 7.06
C TYR A 34 -12.94 5.21 6.87
N SER A 35 -14.03 5.04 6.13
CA SER A 35 -14.50 3.71 5.73
C SER A 35 -13.54 3.05 4.74
N LEU A 36 -13.43 1.72 4.80
CA LEU A 36 -12.64 0.93 3.83
C LEU A 36 -13.03 1.27 2.38
N LYS A 37 -14.33 1.37 2.09
CA LYS A 37 -14.82 1.73 0.73
C LYS A 37 -14.29 3.07 0.24
N PHE A 38 -14.20 4.07 1.12
CA PHE A 38 -13.65 5.37 0.77
C PHE A 38 -12.15 5.28 0.49
N ILE A 39 -11.42 4.61 1.38
CA ILE A 39 -9.96 4.40 1.26
C ILE A 39 -9.64 3.65 -0.03
N GLU A 40 -10.32 2.54 -0.29
CA GLU A 40 -10.17 1.74 -1.52
C GLU A 40 -10.38 2.57 -2.78
N GLY A 41 -11.44 3.40 -2.80
CA GLY A 41 -11.72 4.27 -3.95
C GLY A 41 -10.59 5.26 -4.22
N LYS A 42 -9.96 5.81 -3.18
CA LYS A 42 -8.84 6.74 -3.30
C LYS A 42 -7.54 6.05 -3.70
N LEU A 43 -7.25 4.89 -3.12
CA LEU A 43 -6.08 4.09 -3.47
C LEU A 43 -6.16 3.66 -4.93
N ARG A 44 -7.28 3.08 -5.38
CA ARG A 44 -7.45 2.62 -6.77
C ARG A 44 -7.30 3.72 -7.80
N ALA A 45 -7.75 4.94 -7.49
CA ALA A 45 -7.55 6.10 -8.36
C ALA A 45 -6.08 6.56 -8.46
N SER A 46 -5.22 6.09 -7.55
CA SER A 46 -3.79 6.39 -7.50
C SER A 46 -2.93 5.18 -7.92
N LEU A 47 -3.53 4.05 -8.30
CA LEU A 47 -2.82 2.87 -8.79
C LEU A 47 -2.58 2.99 -10.31
N ILE A 48 -1.43 2.49 -10.74
CA ILE A 48 -1.12 2.23 -12.14
C ILE A 48 -1.99 1.07 -12.60
N ASP A 49 -2.75 1.27 -13.67
CA ASP A 49 -3.72 0.30 -14.21
C ASP A 49 -4.69 -0.28 -13.15
N SER A 50 -5.01 0.51 -12.12
CA SER A 50 -5.90 0.11 -11.00
C SER A 50 -5.42 -1.07 -10.14
N GLU A 51 -4.17 -1.53 -10.31
CA GLU A 51 -3.61 -2.72 -9.67
C GLU A 51 -2.22 -2.47 -9.07
N PHE A 52 -1.37 -1.68 -9.74
CA PHE A 52 0.06 -1.59 -9.42
C PHE A 52 0.46 -0.24 -8.79
N PHE A 53 1.58 -0.24 -8.07
CA PHE A 53 2.24 0.98 -7.60
C PHE A 53 3.74 0.72 -7.41
N ASP A 54 4.57 1.76 -7.48
CA ASP A 54 5.97 1.67 -7.05
C ASP A 54 6.04 1.93 -5.53
N PRO A 55 6.49 0.95 -4.71
CA PRO A 55 6.58 1.12 -3.27
C PRO A 55 7.55 2.24 -2.88
N ARG A 56 8.54 2.58 -3.71
CA ARG A 56 9.49 3.67 -3.40
C ARG A 56 8.81 5.03 -3.53
N ASP A 57 8.01 5.22 -4.58
CA ASP A 57 7.23 6.44 -4.79
C ASP A 57 6.20 6.61 -3.67
N TRP A 58 5.60 5.51 -3.22
CA TRP A 58 4.65 5.49 -2.11
C TRP A 58 5.30 5.54 -0.72
N ILE A 59 6.63 5.52 -0.64
CA ILE A 59 7.41 5.50 0.61
C ILE A 59 6.99 4.31 1.50
N LEU A 60 6.84 3.14 0.88
CA LEU A 60 6.52 1.86 1.51
C LEU A 60 7.70 0.89 1.44
N PRO A 61 7.75 -0.11 2.34
CA PRO A 61 8.75 -1.17 2.25
C PRO A 61 8.72 -1.86 0.89
N CYS A 62 9.89 -1.98 0.26
CA CYS A 62 10.04 -2.73 -0.98
C CYS A 62 10.05 -4.22 -0.67
N LEU A 63 9.11 -4.95 -1.25
CA LEU A 63 9.13 -6.41 -1.23
C LEU A 63 10.00 -6.87 -2.39
N LYS A 64 10.90 -7.81 -2.14
CA LYS A 64 11.80 -8.37 -3.15
C LYS A 64 12.18 -9.79 -2.78
N PHE A 65 12.50 -10.60 -3.78
CA PHE A 65 13.25 -11.84 -3.58
C PHE A 65 14.75 -11.53 -3.51
N ASP A 66 15.51 -12.44 -2.88
CA ASP A 66 16.97 -12.32 -2.83
C ASP A 66 17.61 -12.51 -4.22
N ASP A 67 16.93 -13.25 -5.11
CA ASP A 67 17.38 -13.59 -6.47
C ASP A 67 16.88 -12.59 -7.53
N TRP A 68 17.02 -11.28 -7.27
CA TRP A 68 16.60 -10.23 -8.21
C TRP A 68 17.36 -10.29 -9.55
N VAL A 69 16.64 -10.42 -10.66
CA VAL A 69 17.14 -10.40 -12.04
C VAL A 69 16.71 -9.10 -12.72
N PRO A 70 17.60 -8.11 -12.89
CA PRO A 70 17.25 -6.76 -13.37
C PRO A 70 16.48 -6.70 -14.69
N ASP A 71 16.68 -7.67 -15.58
CA ASP A 71 16.05 -7.70 -16.90
C ASP A 71 14.65 -8.34 -16.89
N LEU A 72 14.28 -9.04 -15.81
CA LEU A 72 13.03 -9.78 -15.67
C LEU A 72 12.13 -9.23 -14.55
N ASP A 73 12.74 -8.66 -13.51
CA ASP A 73 12.05 -8.14 -12.34
C ASP A 73 11.70 -6.65 -12.49
N HIS A 74 10.45 -6.30 -12.23
CA HIS A 74 9.97 -4.91 -12.18
C HIS A 74 9.91 -4.41 -10.74
N THR A 75 9.89 -3.09 -10.53
CA THR A 75 9.88 -2.54 -9.16
C THR A 75 8.49 -2.39 -8.57
N TRP A 76 7.44 -2.66 -9.35
CA TRP A 76 6.06 -2.45 -8.92
C TRP A 76 5.56 -3.57 -8.02
N ASN A 77 4.77 -3.15 -7.04
CA ASN A 77 3.98 -4.01 -6.19
C ASN A 77 2.51 -3.96 -6.61
N GLU A 78 1.78 -5.00 -6.24
CA GLU A 78 0.36 -5.15 -6.47
C GLU A 78 -0.42 -4.86 -5.20
N TYR A 79 -1.45 -4.03 -5.33
CA TYR A 79 -2.42 -3.80 -4.27
C TYR A 79 -3.33 -5.01 -4.08
N GLU A 80 -3.46 -5.50 -2.84
CA GLU A 80 -4.38 -6.59 -2.52
C GLU A 80 -5.71 -6.04 -1.95
N ASN A 81 -5.66 -5.46 -0.75
CA ASN A 81 -6.83 -4.91 -0.06
C ASN A 81 -6.42 -3.97 1.09
N VAL A 82 -7.43 -3.33 1.68
CA VAL A 82 -7.34 -2.71 3.00
C VAL A 82 -8.34 -3.35 3.95
N GLU A 83 -7.99 -3.39 5.23
CA GLU A 83 -8.86 -3.90 6.28
C GLU A 83 -8.67 -3.14 7.59
N TYR A 84 -9.66 -3.19 8.46
CA TYR A 84 -9.52 -2.66 9.82
C TYR A 84 -8.65 -3.60 10.65
N THR A 85 -7.76 -3.02 11.45
CA THR A 85 -6.92 -3.75 12.40
C THR A 85 -6.83 -3.00 13.72
N SER A 86 -6.58 -3.74 14.80
CA SER A 86 -6.26 -3.21 16.13
C SER A 86 -4.76 -3.07 16.37
N GLU A 87 -3.92 -3.50 15.42
CA GLU A 87 -2.46 -3.38 15.50
C GLU A 87 -2.01 -1.92 15.53
N SER A 88 -0.88 -1.67 16.18
CA SER A 88 -0.28 -0.32 16.24
C SER A 88 0.18 0.13 14.85
N PRO A 89 0.06 1.43 14.51
CA PRO A 89 0.55 1.95 13.24
C PRO A 89 2.06 1.67 13.07
N THR A 90 2.43 1.17 11.90
CA THR A 90 3.83 0.99 11.48
C THR A 90 4.31 2.15 10.61
N GLN A 91 3.40 3.00 10.16
CA GLN A 91 3.67 4.18 9.35
C GLN A 91 3.58 5.45 10.19
N GLU A 92 4.47 6.41 9.93
CA GLU A 92 4.42 7.73 10.57
C GLU A 92 3.24 8.57 10.08
N LYS A 93 2.91 8.45 8.79
CA LYS A 93 1.73 9.12 8.21
C LYS A 93 0.46 8.42 8.66
N SER A 94 -0.59 9.19 8.92
CA SER A 94 -1.96 8.67 8.98
C SER A 94 -2.44 8.23 7.59
N MET A 95 -3.52 7.45 7.54
CA MET A 95 -4.17 7.06 6.29
C MET A 95 -4.58 8.30 5.47
N THR A 96 -5.07 9.36 6.13
CA THR A 96 -5.46 10.61 5.45
C THR A 96 -4.28 11.30 4.78
N GLU A 97 -3.16 11.46 5.49
CA GLU A 97 -1.96 12.06 4.94
C GLU A 97 -1.36 11.21 3.82
N PHE A 98 -1.43 9.89 3.96
CA PHE A 98 -0.98 8.95 2.94
C PHE A 98 -1.82 9.06 1.66
N LEU A 99 -3.15 9.08 1.75
CA LEU A 99 -4.03 9.25 0.58
C LEU A 99 -3.79 10.59 -0.14
N GLU A 100 -3.58 11.68 0.61
CA GLU A 100 -3.25 12.97 0.02
C GLU A 100 -1.85 13.02 -0.60
N PHE A 101 -0.92 12.23 -0.07
CA PHE A 101 0.42 12.08 -0.61
C PHE A 101 0.41 11.31 -1.94
N VAL A 102 -0.14 10.09 -1.97
CA VAL A 102 -0.12 9.24 -3.18
C VAL A 102 -0.91 9.85 -4.33
N ARG A 103 -1.98 10.60 -4.04
CA ARG A 103 -2.77 11.34 -5.05
C ARG A 103 -1.95 12.35 -5.85
N LYS A 104 -0.84 12.85 -5.29
CA LYS A 104 0.03 13.87 -5.92
C LYS A 104 1.16 13.26 -6.74
N ILE A 105 1.33 11.94 -6.70
CA ILE A 105 2.38 11.25 -7.45
C ILE A 105 1.91 11.17 -8.91
N PRO A 106 2.64 11.79 -9.86
CA PRO A 106 2.29 11.70 -11.26
C PRO A 106 2.52 10.28 -11.79
N HIS A 107 1.55 9.74 -12.51
CA HIS A 107 1.75 8.53 -13.32
C HIS A 107 2.43 8.92 -14.62
N ASN A 108 3.76 8.85 -14.65
CA ASN A 108 4.51 8.98 -15.89
C ASN A 108 4.47 7.62 -16.59
N PHE A 109 3.66 7.52 -17.64
CA PHE A 109 3.58 6.37 -18.54
C PHE A 109 4.57 6.52 -19.69
#